data_AF-A0A078BCU5-F1
#
_entry.id   AF-A0A078BCU5-F1
#
_cell.length_a   1.000
_cell.length_b   1.000
_cell.length_c   1.000
_cell.angle_alpha   90.00
_cell.angle_beta   90.00
_cell.angle_gamma   90.00
#
_symmetry.space_group_name_H-M   'P 1'
#
loop_
_entity.id
_entity.type
_entity.pdbx_description
1 polymer ?
#
loop_
_entity_poly.entity_id
_entity_poly.type
_entity_poly.pdbx_seq_one_letter_code
_entity_poly.pdbx_strand_id
1 'polypeptide(L)' 'KENALLEFGRVINAKQQVVAGTLNYITLEATDGGKKKVYEAKV' A
#
# COMPACT_ATOMS: atom_id res chain seq x y z
N LYS A 1 -18.62 3.35 2.27
CA LYS A 1 -17.79 2.13 2.35
C LYS A 1 -17.49 1.72 0.91
N GLU A 2 -16.33 2.10 0.38
CA GLU A 2 -15.89 1.65 -0.96
C GLU A 2 -15.24 0.28 -0.78
N ASN A 3 -15.96 -0.77 -1.16
CA ASN A 3 -15.36 -2.11 -1.18
C ASN A 3 -14.58 -2.24 -2.49
N ALA A 4 -13.29 -2.49 -2.39
CA ALA A 4 -12.44 -2.78 -3.53
C ALA A 4 -11.89 -4.22 -3.42
N LEU A 5 -11.86 -4.93 -4.54
CA LEU A 5 -11.21 -6.23 -4.66
C LEU A 5 -9.81 -6.00 -5.25
N LEU A 6 -8.84 -5.83 -4.37
CA LEU A 6 -7.44 -5.64 -4.75
C LEU A 6 -6.68 -6.95 -4.57
N GLU A 7 -5.94 -7.36 -5.60
CA GLU A 7 -5.00 -8.47 -5.51
C GLU A 7 -3.60 -7.92 -5.29
N PHE A 8 -2.95 -8.32 -4.19
CA PHE A 8 -1.60 -7.88 -3.87
C PHE A 8 -0.57 -8.38 -4.90
N GLY A 9 0.29 -7.47 -5.36
CA GLY A 9 1.43 -7.80 -6.23
C GLY A 9 2.74 -7.86 -5.45
N ARG A 10 3.32 -6.69 -5.15
CA ARG A 10 4.60 -6.57 -4.43
C ARG A 10 4.74 -5.23 -3.71
N VAL A 11 5.62 -5.17 -2.72
CA VAL A 11 6.07 -3.91 -2.13
C VAL A 11 7.13 -3.28 -3.03
N ILE A 12 6.98 -1.99 -3.32
CA ILE A 12 7.91 -1.19 -4.12
C ILE A 12 8.84 -0.41 -3.20
N ASN A 13 8.31 0.13 -2.10
CA ASN A 13 9.06 0.90 -1.12
C ASN A 13 8.43 0.76 0.27
N ALA A 14 9.25 0.80 1.31
CA ALA A 14 8.80 0.85 2.69
C ALA A 14 9.67 1.86 3.45
N LYS A 15 9.01 2.88 4.01
CA LYS A 15 9.66 3.88 4.85
C LYS A 15 9.04 3.85 6.23
N GLN A 16 9.85 3.53 7.22
CA GLN A 16 9.47 3.65 8.62
C GLN A 16 9.69 5.10 9.08
N GLN A 17 8.63 5.73 9.57
CA GLN A 17 8.69 7.02 10.23
C GLN A 17 8.57 6.81 11.74
N VAL A 18 9.65 7.15 12.46
CA VAL A 18 9.70 7.11 13.92
C VAL A 18 9.36 8.52 14.42
N VAL A 19 8.07 8.75 14.69
CA VAL A 19 7.61 9.92 15.46
C VAL A 19 7.36 9.46 16.90
N ALA A 20 6.50 10.10 17.70
CA ALA A 20 6.10 9.57 19.03
C ALA A 20 5.30 8.24 18.97
N GLY A 21 5.54 7.42 17.93
CA GLY A 21 4.97 6.14 17.55
C GLY A 21 5.66 5.66 16.25
N THR A 22 5.43 4.42 15.84
CA THR A 22 5.94 3.90 14.55
C THR A 22 4.85 4.04 13.49
N LEU A 23 5.09 4.80 12.43
CA LEU A 23 4.19 4.91 11.28
C LEU A 23 4.92 4.43 10.02
N ASN A 24 4.39 3.45 9.33
CA ASN A 24 4.99 2.88 8.13
C ASN A 24 4.28 3.39 6.89
N TYR A 25 5.03 4.03 6.00
CA TYR A 25 4.57 4.37 4.66
C TYR A 25 5.04 3.28 3.71
N ILE A 26 4.09 2.52 3.15
CA ILE A 26 4.36 1.40 2.26
C ILE A 26 3.82 1.76 0.88
N THR A 27 4.68 1.77 -0.12
CA THR A 27 4.27 1.86 -1.53
C THR A 27 4.19 0.45 -2.08
N LEU A 28 3.05 0.03 -2.60
CA LEU A 28 2.82 -1.33 -3.13
C LEU A 28 2.12 -1.32 -4.48
N GLU A 29 2.38 -2.36 -5.26
CA GLU A 29 1.62 -2.69 -6.47
C GLU A 29 0.46 -3.62 -6.11
N ALA A 30 -0.73 -3.31 -6.61
CA ALA A 30 -1.88 -4.20 -6.55
C ALA A 30 -2.66 -4.17 -7.87
N THR A 31 -3.34 -5.27 -8.17
CA THR A 31 -4.21 -5.39 -9.33
C THR A 31 -5.65 -5.07 -8.92
N ASP A 32 -6.27 -4.17 -9.66
CA ASP A 32 -7.65 -3.73 -9.49
C ASP A 32 -8.41 -3.95 -10.80
N GLY A 33 -9.32 -4.92 -10.81
CA GLY A 33 -10.07 -5.29 -12.03
C GLY A 33 -9.17 -5.68 -13.21
N GLY A 34 -8.09 -6.44 -12.94
CA GLY A 34 -7.12 -6.87 -13.95
C GLY A 34 -6.10 -5.80 -14.36
N LYS A 35 -6.13 -4.60 -13.77
CA LYS A 35 -5.16 -3.52 -14.04
C LYS A 35 -4.23 -3.31 -12.85
N LYS A 36 -2.93 -3.39 -13.09
CA LYS A 36 -1.91 -3.08 -12.09
C LYS A 36 -1.88 -1.57 -11.79
N LYS A 37 -1.88 -1.23 -10.51
CA LYS A 37 -1.82 0.13 -9.98
C LYS A 37 -0.86 0.18 -8.80
N VAL A 38 -0.32 1.36 -8.54
CA VAL A 38 0.56 1.63 -7.38
C VAL A 38 -0.25 2.38 -6.32
N TYR A 39 -0.12 1.95 -5.08
CA TYR A 39 -0.84 2.47 -3.92
C TYR A 39 0.14 2.85 -2.80
N GLU A 40 -0.23 3.84 -2.00
CA GLU A 40 0.42 4.17 -0.74
C GLU A 40 -0.47 3.72 0.43
N ALA A 41 0.09 2.96 1.35
CA ALA A 41 -0.53 2.53 2.59
C ALA A 41 0.19 3.15 3.78
N LYS A 42 -0.58 3.61 4.77
CA LYS A 42 -0.08 4.09 6.06
C LYS A 42 -0.54 3.10 7.12
N VAL A 43 0.42 2.54 7.86
CA VAL A 43 0.19 1.51 8.90
C VAL A 43 0.79 1.97 10.21
#